data_AF-A0A257M6W3-F1
#
_entry.id   AF-A0A257M6W3-F1
#
_cell.length_a   1.000
_cell.length_b   1.000
_cell.length_c   1.000
_cell.angle_alpha   90.00
_cell.angle_beta   90.00
_cell.angle_gamma   90.00
#
_symmetry.space_group_name_H-M   'P 1'
#
loop_
_entity.id
_entity.type
_entity.pdbx_description
1 polymer ?
#
loop_
_entity_poly.entity_id
_entity_poly.type
_entity_poly.pdbx_seq_one_letter_code
_entity_poly.pdbx_strand_id
1 'polypeptide(L)' 'MITMKGDRLTVVLNGQKVIDNAQLPGVPAKGKLALQHHGASIDFANLWIKEL' A
#
# COMPACT_ATOMS: atom_id res chain seq x y z
N MET A 1 -4.62 -5.23 -3.02
CA MET A 1 -5.24 -3.96 -2.58
C MET A 1 -4.55 -3.50 -1.32
N ILE A 2 -4.18 -2.23 -1.26
CA ILE A 2 -3.58 -1.59 -0.08
C ILE A 2 -4.53 -0.46 0.32
N THR A 3 -5.00 -0.48 1.56
CA THR A 3 -5.93 0.52 2.10
C THR A 3 -5.26 1.24 3.27
N MET A 4 -5.24 2.57 3.19
CA MET A 4 -4.75 3.46 4.25
C MET A 4 -5.92 4.27 4.80
N LYS A 5 -6.19 4.21 6.11
CA LYS A 5 -7.17 5.08 6.78
C LYS A 5 -6.54 5.65 8.05
N GLY A 6 -6.20 6.94 8.00
CA GLY A 6 -5.35 7.53 9.04
C GLY A 6 -4.00 6.83 9.09
N ASP A 7 -3.62 6.31 10.26
CA ASP A 7 -2.38 5.55 10.46
C ASP A 7 -2.56 4.02 10.35
N ARG A 8 -3.71 3.57 9.81
CA ARG A 8 -4.05 2.15 9.70
C ARG A 8 -3.88 1.61 8.30
N LEU A 9 -3.16 0.50 8.20
CA LEU A 9 -2.84 -0.21 6.98
C LEU A 9 -3.55 -1.58 6.95
N THR A 10 -4.23 -1.86 5.85
CA THR A 10 -4.71 -3.19 5.48
C THR A 10 -4.15 -3.58 4.12
N VAL A 11 -3.63 -4.81 4.01
CA VAL A 11 -3.10 -5.35 2.75
C VAL A 11 -3.82 -6.65 2.41
N VAL A 12 -4.37 -6.68 1.20
CA VAL A 12 -4.97 -7.86 0.58
C VAL A 12 -4.12 -8.26 -0.63
N LEU A 13 -3.48 -9.43 -0.55
CA LEU A 13 -2.67 -10.02 -1.60
C LEU A 13 -3.41 -11.23 -2.17
N ASN A 14 -3.65 -11.25 -3.48
CA ASN A 14 -4.36 -12.34 -4.17
C ASN A 14 -5.71 -12.71 -3.50
N GLY A 15 -6.47 -11.72 -3.06
CA GLY A 15 -7.77 -11.92 -2.40
C GLY A 15 -7.70 -12.29 -0.91
N GLN A 16 -6.52 -12.58 -0.38
CA GLN A 16 -6.33 -12.91 1.03
C GLN A 16 -5.85 -11.70 1.83
N LYS A 17 -6.48 -11.44 2.97
CA LYS A 17 -6.01 -10.42 3.90
C LYS A 17 -4.77 -10.93 4.63
N VAL A 18 -3.64 -10.28 4.37
CA VAL A 18 -2.32 -10.66 4.93
C VAL A 18 -1.83 -9.68 6.00
N ILE A 19 -2.32 -8.43 5.97
CA ILE A 19 -2.14 -7.44 7.03
C ILE A 19 -3.53 -6.86 7.33
N ASP A 20 -3.94 -6.90 8.59
CA ASP A 20 -5.26 -6.41 9.02
C ASP A 20 -5.14 -5.26 10.01
N ASN A 21 -5.57 -4.06 9.61
CA ASN A 21 -5.68 -2.87 10.44
C ASN A 21 -4.43 -2.56 11.29
N ALA A 22 -3.25 -2.86 10.75
CA ALA A 22 -1.98 -2.64 11.44
C ALA A 22 -1.72 -1.14 11.58
N GLN A 23 -1.17 -0.73 12.72
CA GLN A 23 -0.71 0.65 12.89
C GLN A 23 0.62 0.86 12.16
N LEU A 24 0.74 1.97 11.45
CA LEU A 24 2.00 2.41 10.83
C LEU A 24 2.46 3.70 11.52
N PRO A 25 3.25 3.60 12.61
CA PRO A 25 3.58 4.75 13.45
C PRO A 25 4.34 5.83 12.68
N GLY A 26 3.95 7.09 12.88
CA GLY A 26 4.64 8.23 12.27
C GLY A 26 4.40 8.41 10.77
N VAL A 27 3.51 7.62 10.14
CA VAL A 27 3.13 7.84 8.75
C VAL A 27 2.43 9.19 8.58
N PRO A 28 2.84 10.04 7.62
CA PRO A 28 2.17 11.31 7.39
C PRO A 28 0.78 11.09 6.76
N ALA A 29 -0.17 11.99 7.05
CA ALA A 29 -1.53 11.92 6.52
C ALA A 29 -1.61 12.01 4.98
N LYS A 30 -0.59 12.58 4.34
CA LYS A 30 -0.46 12.68 2.87
C LYS A 30 1.00 12.60 2.44
N GLY A 31 1.22 12.08 1.25
CA GLY A 31 2.56 11.94 0.66
C GLY A 31 2.50 11.34 -0.74
N LYS A 32 3.66 11.22 -1.37
CA LYS A 32 3.77 10.55 -2.68
C LYS A 32 3.66 9.05 -2.50
N LEU A 33 3.01 8.37 -3.45
CA LEU A 33 3.11 6.93 -3.61
C LEU A 33 4.34 6.62 -4.47
N ALA A 34 5.05 5.53 -4.17
CA ALA A 34 6.23 5.10 -4.90
C ALA A 34 6.20 3.60 -5.16
N LEU A 35 6.76 3.22 -6.30
CA LEU A 35 7.09 1.83 -6.64
C LEU A 35 8.60 1.69 -6.60
N GLN A 36 9.10 0.60 -6.02
CA GLN A 36 10.52 0.38 -5.84
C GLN A 36 10.93 -0.97 -6.42
N HIS A 37 12.16 -1.03 -6.95
CA HIS A 37 12.85 -2.26 -7.31
C HIS A 37 14.21 -2.30 -6.59
N HIS A 38 14.71 -3.51 -6.31
CA HIS A 38 15.98 -3.72 -5.61
C HIS A 38 16.95 -4.57 -6.45
N GLY A 39 17.46 -3.98 -7.54
CA GLY A 39 18.55 -4.56 -8.33
C GLY A 39 18.15 -5.54 -9.43
N ALA A 40 16.88 -5.92 -9.53
CA ALA A 40 16.33 -6.70 -10.64
C ALA A 40 15.22 -5.92 -11.35
N SER A 41 14.97 -6.26 -12.62
CA SER A 41 13.86 -5.73 -13.40
C SER A 41 12.53 -6.18 -12.81
N ILE A 42 11.56 -5.27 -12.81
CA ILE A 42 10.19 -5.53 -12.34
C ILE A 42 9.20 -4.74 -13.20
N ASP A 43 8.10 -5.38 -13.56
CA ASP A 43 7.04 -4.76 -14.35
C ASP A 43 5.82 -4.49 -13.47
N PHE A 44 5.21 -3.32 -13.65
CA PHE A 44 3.97 -2.93 -12.98
C PHE A 44 2.93 -2.54 -14.02
N ALA A 45 1.69 -2.98 -13.83
CA ALA A 45 0.56 -2.63 -14.66
C ALA A 45 -0.71 -2.50 -13.81
N ASN A 46 -1.75 -1.87 -14.35
CA ASN A 46 -3.08 -1.78 -13.73
C ASN A 46 -3.03 -1.17 -12.31
N LEU A 47 -2.35 -0.02 -12.17
CA LEU A 47 -2.30 0.74 -10.92
C LEU A 47 -3.52 1.65 -10.84
N TRP A 48 -4.28 1.54 -9.75
CA TRP A 48 -5.49 2.33 -9.51
C TRP A 48 -5.40 2.99 -8.14
N ILE A 49 -5.86 4.22 -8.04
CA ILE A 49 -5.95 4.97 -6.80
C ILE A 49 -7.41 5.38 -6.60
N LYS A 50 -7.91 5.20 -5.38
CA LYS A 50 -9.21 5.68 -4.94
C LYS A 50 -9.01 6.43 -3.62
N GLU A 51 -9.36 7.71 -3.61
CA GLU A 51 -9.45 8.49 -2.37
C GLU A 51 -10.61 7.96 -1.51
N LEU A 52 -10.42 7.96 -0.18
CA LEU A 52 -11.35 7.39 0.80
C LEU A 52 -12.16 8.46 1.54
#